data_AF-A0A7J9R5N6-F1
#
_entry.id   AF-A0A7J9R5N6-F1
#
_cell.length_a   1.000
_cell.length_b   1.000
_cell.length_c   1.000
_cell.angle_alpha   90.00
_cell.angle_beta   90.00
_cell.angle_gamma   90.00
#
_symmetry.space_group_name_H-M   'P 1'
#
loop_
_entity.id
_entity.type
_entity.pdbx_description
1 polymer ?
#
loop_
_entity_poly.entity_id
_entity_poly.type
_entity_poly.pdbx_seq_one_letter_code
_entity_poly.pdbx_strand_id
1 'polypeptide(L)'
;MNKGIIIGIPIIIAVIIGILAVSMMPEGSEKMEVEDTLDKEIRPEDNPEIEKKIKEIEKIADENDYEVLPREWQTSGPFQVDRTQYALGEKIFIRIGGLQFQDIGQIAVMKPLNDTHKEVYLTIPFDGA
;
A
#
# COMPACT_ATOMS: atom_id res chain seq x y z
N MET A 1 5.27 -68.88 17.89
CA MET A 1 5.65 -67.61 17.23
C MET A 1 4.38 -66.80 17.02
N ASN A 2 4.16 -65.77 17.85
CA ASN A 2 2.84 -65.19 18.09
C ASN A 2 2.43 -64.24 16.97
N LYS A 3 1.45 -64.67 16.17
CA LYS A 3 0.92 -63.96 14.99
C LYS A 3 0.44 -62.52 15.27
N GLY A 4 0.18 -62.17 16.54
CA GLY A 4 -0.19 -60.80 16.94
C GLY A 4 0.96 -59.78 16.98
N ILE A 5 2.20 -60.20 17.23
CA ILE A 5 3.37 -59.28 17.24
C ILE A 5 3.78 -58.92 15.80
N ILE A 6 3.60 -59.84 14.86
CA ILE A 6 3.98 -59.67 13.45
C ILE A 6 3.05 -58.70 12.72
N ILE A 7 1.80 -58.56 13.15
CA ILE A 7 0.80 -57.65 12.53
C ILE A 7 0.84 -56.25 13.16
N GLY A 8 1.24 -56.12 14.45
CA GLY A 8 1.33 -54.82 15.12
C GLY A 8 2.50 -53.94 14.65
N ILE A 9 3.65 -54.55 14.37
CA ILE A 9 4.86 -53.85 13.91
C ILE A 9 4.65 -53.09 12.57
N PRO A 10 4.08 -53.69 11.50
CA PRO A 10 3.89 -52.98 10.25
C PRO A 10 2.89 -51.82 10.35
N ILE A 11 1.87 -51.93 11.22
CA ILE A 11 0.87 -50.86 11.44
C ILE A 11 1.52 -49.65 12.11
N ILE A 12 2.37 -49.87 13.12
CA ILE A 12 3.07 -48.78 13.82
C ILE A 12 4.06 -48.09 12.87
N ILE A 13 4.78 -48.84 12.04
CA ILE A 13 5.69 -48.28 11.03
C ILE A 13 4.91 -47.44 10.00
N ALA A 14 3.75 -47.90 9.55
CA ALA A 14 2.91 -47.16 8.60
C ALA A 14 2.41 -45.83 9.18
N VAL A 15 2.03 -45.79 10.46
CA VAL A 15 1.61 -44.55 11.14
C VAL A 15 2.78 -43.57 11.26
N ILE A 16 3.98 -44.05 11.63
CA ILE A 16 5.17 -43.20 11.74
C ILE A 16 5.56 -42.62 10.38
N ILE A 17 5.55 -43.43 9.32
CA ILE A 17 5.81 -42.96 7.94
C ILE A 17 4.75 -41.94 7.50
N GLY A 18 3.48 -42.16 7.85
CA GLY A 18 2.41 -41.21 7.56
C GLY A 18 2.62 -39.84 8.23
N ILE A 19 3.04 -39.83 9.50
CA ILE A 19 3.34 -38.59 10.22
C ILE A 19 4.57 -37.87 9.62
N LEU A 20 5.62 -38.62 9.28
CA LEU A 20 6.81 -38.09 8.62
C LEU A 20 6.52 -37.54 7.22
N ALA A 21 5.62 -38.18 6.47
CA ALA A 21 5.18 -37.71 5.16
C ALA A 21 4.38 -36.41 5.25
N VAL A 22 3.52 -36.27 6.27
CA VAL A 22 2.79 -35.02 6.54
C VAL A 22 3.74 -33.89 6.96
N SER A 23 4.78 -34.17 7.77
CA SER A 23 5.76 -33.14 8.16
C SER A 23 6.72 -32.72 7.02
N MET A 24 6.76 -33.49 5.92
CA MET A 24 7.53 -33.17 4.72
C MET A 24 6.67 -32.62 3.58
N MET A 25 5.36 -32.48 3.77
CA MET A 25 4.53 -31.69 2.85
C MET A 25 4.93 -30.22 3.00
N PRO A 26 5.34 -29.54 1.92
CA PRO A 26 5.56 -28.11 1.98
C PRO A 26 4.22 -27.46 2.33
N GLU A 27 4.18 -26.75 3.46
CA GLU A 27 3.08 -25.82 3.74
C GLU A 27 2.99 -24.89 2.54
N GLY A 28 1.89 -25.02 1.79
CA GLY A 28 1.53 -24.13 0.69
C GLY A 28 1.28 -22.74 1.22
N SER A 29 2.36 -22.07 1.59
CA SER A 29 2.44 -20.63 1.59
C SER A 29 2.75 -20.26 0.14
N GLU A 30 1.73 -19.87 -0.62
CA GLU A 30 1.95 -18.87 -1.65
C GLU A 30 2.42 -17.61 -0.91
N LYS A 31 3.72 -17.58 -0.59
CA LYS A 31 4.41 -16.35 -0.31
C LYS A 31 4.35 -15.61 -1.62
N MET A 32 3.42 -14.67 -1.74
CA MET A 32 3.48 -13.68 -2.79
C MET A 32 4.80 -12.95 -2.57
N GLU A 33 5.83 -13.36 -3.32
CA GLU A 33 7.13 -12.69 -3.31
C GLU A 33 6.88 -11.29 -3.85
N VAL A 34 6.82 -10.32 -2.93
CA VAL A 34 6.84 -8.91 -3.30
C VAL A 34 8.26 -8.63 -3.75
N GLU A 35 8.48 -8.56 -5.07
CA GLU A 35 9.76 -8.13 -5.64
C GLU A 35 10.12 -6.78 -5.01
N ASP A 36 11.25 -6.72 -4.32
CA ASP A 36 11.78 -5.48 -3.74
C ASP A 36 12.17 -4.55 -4.90
N THR A 37 11.22 -3.73 -5.33
CA THR A 37 11.41 -2.77 -6.42
C THR A 37 12.09 -1.49 -5.96
N LEU A 38 12.49 -1.39 -4.69
CA LEU A 38 13.15 -0.19 -4.14
C LEU A 38 14.50 0.09 -4.83
N ASP A 39 15.19 -0.97 -5.28
CA ASP A 39 16.49 -0.90 -5.98
C ASP A 39 16.35 -0.93 -7.51
N LYS A 40 15.12 -1.04 -8.03
CA LYS A 40 14.87 -0.98 -9.48
C LYS A 40 14.84 0.48 -9.90
N GLU A 41 16.03 1.04 -10.08
CA GLU A 41 16.20 2.36 -10.68
C GLU A 41 15.41 2.39 -11.99
N ILE A 42 14.36 3.23 -12.05
CA ILE A 42 13.54 3.40 -13.24
C ILE A 42 14.44 4.03 -14.29
N ARG A 43 15.09 3.20 -15.10
CA ARG A 43 15.73 3.66 -16.32
C ARG A 43 14.59 4.10 -17.24
N PRO A 44 14.59 5.34 -17.75
CA PRO A 44 13.61 5.71 -18.76
C PRO A 44 13.70 4.68 -19.88
N GLU A 45 12.62 3.95 -20.09
CA GLU A 45 12.52 3.04 -21.21
C GLU A 45 12.41 3.94 -22.45
N ASP A 46 13.43 3.91 -23.31
CA ASP A 46 13.52 4.69 -24.56
C ASP A 46 12.47 4.17 -25.56
N ASN A 47 11.19 4.35 -25.23
CA ASN A 47 10.07 4.02 -26.08
C ASN A 47 9.61 5.28 -26.81
N PRO A 48 9.67 5.31 -28.16
CA PRO A 48 9.29 6.48 -28.95
C PRO A 48 7.81 6.89 -28.74
N GLU A 49 6.96 5.97 -28.29
CA GLU A 49 5.56 6.26 -27.97
C GLU A 49 5.43 7.05 -26.65
N ILE A 50 6.30 6.79 -25.67
CA ILE A 50 6.36 7.52 -24.40
C ILE A 50 6.87 8.95 -24.65
N GLU A 51 7.94 9.11 -25.44
CA GLU A 51 8.46 10.44 -25.80
C GLU A 51 7.41 11.30 -26.51
N LYS A 52 6.62 10.69 -27.39
CA LYS A 52 5.54 11.38 -28.10
C LYS A 52 4.45 11.87 -27.14
N LYS A 53 4.08 11.04 -26.16
CA LYS A 53 3.11 11.41 -25.11
C LYS A 53 3.65 12.49 -24.19
N ILE A 54 4.93 12.45 -23.83
CA ILE A 54 5.58 13.49 -23.02
C ILE A 54 5.52 14.85 -23.76
N LYS A 55 5.89 14.89 -25.04
CA LYS A 55 5.81 16.12 -25.85
C LYS A 55 4.38 16.65 -26.00
N GLU A 56 3.40 15.76 -26.09
CA GLU A 56 1.98 16.13 -26.12
C GLU A 56 1.55 16.77 -24.79
N ILE A 57 1.96 16.21 -23.65
CA ILE A 57 1.71 16.76 -22.32
C ILE A 57 2.41 18.12 -22.14
N GLU A 58 3.67 18.24 -22.56
CA GLU A 58 4.43 19.50 -22.50
C GLU A 58 3.75 20.61 -23.31
N LYS A 59 3.30 20.29 -24.53
CA LYS A 59 2.57 21.24 -25.37
C LYS A 59 1.25 21.67 -24.73
N ILE A 60 0.52 20.74 -24.11
CA ILE A 60 -0.72 21.05 -23.37
C ILE A 60 -0.41 21.93 -22.14
N ALA A 61 0.72 21.70 -21.46
CA ALA A 61 1.13 22.50 -20.31
C ALA A 61 1.52 23.93 -20.71
N ASP A 62 2.23 24.11 -21.83
CA ASP A 62 2.56 25.43 -22.38
C ASP A 62 1.32 26.19 -22.91
N GLU A 63 0.30 25.46 -23.37
CA GLU A 63 -0.98 26.04 -23.81
C GLU A 63 -1.97 26.29 -22.65
N ASN A 64 -1.73 25.72 -21.47
CA ASN A 64 -2.56 25.95 -20.27
C ASN A 64 -1.95 27.06 -19.41
N ASP A 65 -2.72 28.12 -19.17
CA ASP A 65 -2.42 29.17 -18.17
C ASP A 65 -2.58 28.65 -16.73
N TYR A 66 -1.98 27.50 -16.40
CA TYR A 66 -2.04 26.96 -15.05
C TYR A 66 -1.16 27.79 -14.11
N GLU A 67 -1.78 28.70 -13.37
CA GLU A 67 -1.13 29.43 -12.30
C GLU A 67 -1.23 28.67 -10.98
N VAL A 68 -0.08 28.47 -10.35
CA VAL A 68 0.03 27.88 -9.02
C VAL A 68 -0.73 28.77 -8.02
N LEU A 69 -1.85 28.26 -7.51
CA LEU A 69 -2.69 29.02 -6.57
C LEU A 69 -1.90 29.45 -5.32
N PRO A 70 -2.18 30.64 -4.77
CA PRO A 70 -1.60 31.05 -3.49
C PRO A 70 -1.98 30.05 -2.39
N ARG A 71 -1.08 29.86 -1.43
CA ARG A 71 -1.32 28.92 -0.32
C ARG A 71 -2.32 29.52 0.66
N GLU A 72 -3.37 28.77 0.95
CA GLU A 72 -4.40 29.12 1.92
C GLU A 72 -4.62 27.92 2.85
N TRP A 73 -4.19 28.06 4.11
CA TRP A 73 -4.19 26.97 5.07
C TRP A 73 -5.60 26.70 5.62
N GLN A 74 -6.27 25.71 5.04
CA GLN A 74 -7.59 25.25 5.47
C GLN A 74 -7.46 24.29 6.64
N THR A 75 -8.22 24.50 7.71
CA THR A 75 -8.09 23.76 8.98
C THR A 75 -9.26 22.81 9.19
N SER A 76 -8.97 21.57 9.62
CA SER A 76 -9.94 20.57 10.07
C SER A 76 -9.37 19.86 11.30
N GLY A 77 -9.90 20.19 12.47
CA GLY A 77 -9.35 19.72 13.75
C GLY A 77 -7.89 20.14 13.93
N PRO A 78 -6.97 19.23 14.31
CA PRO A 78 -5.54 19.53 14.49
C PRO A 78 -4.76 19.58 13.16
N PHE A 79 -5.42 19.35 12.03
CA PHE A 79 -4.78 19.23 10.72
C PHE A 79 -5.10 20.44 9.85
N GLN A 80 -4.14 20.85 9.02
CA GLN A 80 -4.32 21.89 8.01
C GLN A 80 -3.75 21.43 6.67
N VAL A 81 -4.42 21.77 5.57
CA VAL A 81 -3.95 21.55 4.19
C VAL A 81 -3.65 22.89 3.53
N ASP A 82 -2.66 22.93 2.63
CA ASP A 82 -2.15 24.19 2.09
C ASP A 82 -3.04 24.83 1.01
N ARG A 83 -3.97 24.06 0.42
CA ARG A 83 -4.92 24.51 -0.62
C ARG A 83 -6.24 23.72 -0.60
N THR A 84 -7.26 24.29 -1.24
CA THR A 84 -8.56 23.65 -1.50
C THR A 84 -8.60 22.86 -2.81
N GLN A 85 -7.73 23.18 -3.76
CA GLN A 85 -7.68 22.56 -5.08
C GLN A 85 -6.22 22.34 -5.50
N TYR A 86 -5.98 21.20 -6.16
CA TYR A 86 -4.67 20.77 -6.63
C TYR A 86 -4.78 20.29 -8.08
N ALA A 87 -3.74 20.54 -8.87
CA ALA A 87 -3.60 19.89 -10.17
C ALA A 87 -3.09 18.45 -9.99
N LEU A 88 -3.29 17.62 -11.03
CA LEU A 88 -2.81 16.25 -11.02
C LEU A 88 -1.29 16.23 -10.90
N GLY A 89 -0.77 15.45 -9.94
CA GLY A 89 0.66 15.33 -9.68
C GLY A 89 1.24 16.39 -8.72
N GLU A 90 0.46 17.39 -8.30
CA GLU A 90 0.92 18.31 -7.25
C GLU A 90 1.03 17.62 -5.88
N LYS A 91 1.99 18.08 -5.09
CA LYS A 91 2.17 17.61 -3.70
C LYS A 91 1.22 18.38 -2.78
N ILE A 92 0.53 17.65 -1.91
CA ILE A 92 -0.32 18.20 -0.86
C ILE A 92 0.52 18.34 0.42
N PHE A 93 0.53 19.54 1.03
CA PHE A 93 1.24 19.76 2.29
C PHE A 93 0.26 19.78 3.45
N ILE A 94 0.54 18.95 4.46
CA ILE A 94 -0.26 18.85 5.68
C ILE A 94 0.55 19.44 6.84
N ARG A 95 -0.07 20.33 7.62
CA ARG A 95 0.44 20.78 8.92
C ARG A 95 -0.39 20.14 10.03
N ILE A 96 0.30 19.78 11.10
CA ILE A 96 -0.30 19.18 12.28
C ILE A 96 0.05 20.06 13.47
N GLY A 97 -0.96 20.43 14.26
CA GLY A 97 -0.78 21.27 15.44
C GLY A 97 -1.74 20.86 16.56
N GLY A 98 -1.32 21.06 17.80
CA GLY A 98 -2.16 20.79 18.97
C GLY A 98 -2.23 19.33 19.42
N LEU A 99 -1.55 18.41 18.73
CA LEU A 99 -1.38 17.03 19.21
C LEU A 99 -0.36 16.97 20.36
N GLN A 100 -0.61 16.11 21.33
CA GLN A 100 0.31 15.78 22.41
C GLN A 100 1.26 14.66 22.00
N PHE A 101 2.39 14.55 22.70
CA PHE A 101 3.42 13.54 22.41
C PHE A 101 2.91 12.08 22.50
N GLN A 102 1.91 11.82 23.34
CA GLN A 102 1.33 10.47 23.48
C GLN A 102 0.05 10.26 22.65
N ASP A 103 -0.29 11.19 21.74
CA ASP A 103 -1.48 11.05 20.92
C ASP A 103 -1.20 10.06 19.78
N ILE A 104 -1.98 8.98 19.75
CA ILE A 104 -1.97 7.96 18.71
C ILE A 104 -3.30 8.04 17.97
N GLY A 105 -3.27 8.03 16.65
CA GLY A 105 -4.49 8.14 15.86
C GLY A 105 -4.29 7.95 14.38
N GLN A 106 -5.25 8.44 13.61
CA GLN A 106 -5.21 8.40 12.16
C GLN A 106 -5.86 9.64 11.56
N ILE A 107 -5.27 10.12 10.46
CA ILE A 107 -5.86 11.12 9.58
C ILE A 107 -6.71 10.38 8.56
N ALA A 108 -8.01 10.66 8.52
CA ALA A 108 -8.91 10.12 7.50
C ALA A 108 -9.13 11.14 6.39
N VAL A 109 -8.64 10.85 5.19
CA VAL A 109 -8.92 11.61 3.98
C VAL A 109 -10.21 11.08 3.37
N MET A 110 -11.21 11.95 3.27
CA MET A 110 -12.55 11.59 2.83
C MET A 110 -12.77 11.99 1.37
N LYS A 111 -13.35 11.10 0.57
CA LYS A 111 -13.83 11.38 -0.79
C LYS A 111 -15.37 11.55 -0.75
N PRO A 112 -15.93 12.63 -1.30
CA PRO A 112 -17.38 12.76 -1.40
C PRO A 112 -17.95 11.71 -2.35
N LEU A 113 -19.04 11.04 -1.95
CA LEU A 113 -19.83 10.16 -2.81
C LEU A 113 -21.04 10.90 -3.40
N ASN A 114 -21.61 11.79 -2.61
CA ASN A 114 -22.70 12.71 -2.97
C ASN A 114 -22.72 13.87 -1.96
N ASP A 115 -23.73 14.73 -2.03
CA ASP A 115 -23.84 15.94 -1.21
C ASP A 115 -23.82 15.66 0.32
N THR A 116 -24.28 14.49 0.76
CA THR A 116 -24.40 14.18 2.20
C THR A 116 -23.54 13.02 2.66
N HIS A 117 -23.03 12.19 1.76
CA HIS A 117 -22.26 10.99 2.08
C HIS A 117 -20.81 11.12 1.64
N LYS A 118 -19.92 10.66 2.51
CA LYS A 118 -18.48 10.62 2.28
C LYS A 118 -17.96 9.22 2.58
N GLU A 119 -16.97 8.81 1.81
CA GLU A 119 -16.26 7.55 1.99
C GLU A 119 -14.82 7.84 2.41
N VAL A 120 -14.24 6.96 3.22
CA VAL A 120 -12.82 7.02 3.55
C VAL A 120 -12.02 6.60 2.32
N TYR A 121 -11.19 7.49 1.80
CA TYR A 121 -10.33 7.22 0.66
C TYR A 121 -8.94 6.72 1.09
N LEU A 122 -8.38 7.36 2.10
CA LEU A 122 -7.05 7.06 2.63
C LEU A 122 -7.05 7.31 4.14
N THR A 123 -6.41 6.41 4.89
CA THR A 123 -6.08 6.65 6.29
C THR A 123 -4.57 6.71 6.45
N ILE A 124 -4.10 7.70 7.21
CA ILE A 124 -2.68 7.88 7.52
C ILE A 124 -2.55 7.74 9.04
N PRO A 125 -2.06 6.61 9.57
CA PRO A 125 -1.84 6.47 11.00
C PRO A 125 -0.71 7.40 11.46
N PHE A 126 -0.81 7.88 12.69
CA PHE A 126 0.26 8.60 13.36
C PHE A 126 0.40 8.11 14.80
N ASP A 127 1.64 8.13 15.27
CA ASP A 127 2.01 7.90 16.66
C ASP A 127 2.92 9.06 17.07
N GLY A 128 2.59 9.72 18.18
CA GLY A 128 3.36 10.84 18.68
C GLY A 128 4.73 10.44 19.25
N ALA A 129 4.94 9.16 19.59
CA ALA A 129 6.15 8.63 20.23
C ALA A 129 6.68 7.33 19.61
#